data_AF-A0A6F9B9E4-F1
#
_entry.id   AF-A0A6F9B9E4-F1
#
_cell.length_a   1.000
_cell.length_b   1.000
_cell.length_c   1.000
_cell.angle_alpha   90.00
_cell.angle_beta   90.00
_cell.angle_gamma   90.00
#
_symmetry.space_group_name_H-M   'P 1'
#
loop_
_entity.id
_entity.type
_entity.pdbx_description
1 polymer ?
#
loop_
_entity_poly.entity_id
_entity_poly.type
_entity_poly.pdbx_seq_one_letter_code
_entity_poly.pdbx_strand_id
1 'polypeptide(L)' 'ATGADQAVGMGLVGFSLLLFTYYTIWVIILPFVDSDHVAHQYFLPREYSVILPGIAALILLLCV' A
#
# COMPACT_ATOMS: atom_id res chain seq x y z
N ALA A 1 -13.16 2.81 -29.26
CA ALA A 1 -12.17 2.85 -28.17
C ALA A 1 -11.50 1.48 -28.13
N THR A 2 -10.18 1.45 -28.29
CA THR A 2 -9.43 0.23 -28.59
C THR A 2 -9.44 -0.68 -27.36
N GLY A 3 -9.77 -1.96 -27.51
CA GLY A 3 -9.90 -2.89 -26.36
C GLY A 3 -8.64 -2.99 -25.49
N ALA A 4 -7.47 -2.62 -26.03
CA ALA A 4 -6.22 -2.47 -25.27
C ALA A 4 -6.30 -1.37 -24.20
N ASP A 5 -6.90 -0.21 -24.50
CA ASP A 5 -7.06 0.90 -23.54
C ASP A 5 -7.94 0.49 -22.36
N GLN A 6 -8.99 -0.29 -22.66
CA GLN A 6 -9.92 -0.81 -21.65
C GLN A 6 -9.26 -1.88 -20.77
N ALA A 7 -8.48 -2.79 -21.34
CA ALA A 7 -7.75 -3.82 -20.59
C ALA A 7 -6.69 -3.19 -19.65
N VAL A 8 -5.96 -2.18 -20.14
CA VAL A 8 -4.99 -1.43 -19.33
C VAL A 8 -5.69 -0.68 -18.20
N GLY A 9 -6.81 -0.01 -18.49
CA GLY A 9 -7.62 0.66 -17.46
C GLY A 9 -8.13 -0.29 -16.39
N MET A 10 -8.63 -1.46 -16.78
CA MET A 10 -9.10 -2.50 -15.84
C MET A 10 -7.95 -3.07 -14.99
N GLY A 11 -6.77 -3.26 -15.61
CA GLY A 11 -5.55 -3.67 -14.90
C GLY A 11 -5.10 -2.63 -13.88
N LEU A 12 -5.08 -1.35 -14.24
CA LEU A 12 -4.75 -0.23 -13.34
C LEU A 12 -5.73 -0.13 -12.17
N VAL A 13 -7.03 -0.28 -12.42
CA VAL A 13 -8.05 -0.27 -11.37
C VAL A 13 -7.86 -1.46 -10.43
N GLY A 14 -7.66 -2.67 -10.96
CA GLY A 14 -7.40 -3.86 -10.13
C GLY A 14 -6.13 -3.73 -9.29
N PHE A 15 -5.06 -3.22 -9.89
CA PHE A 15 -3.80 -2.96 -9.20
C PHE A 15 -3.95 -1.90 -8.09
N SER A 16 -4.66 -0.82 -8.38
CA SER A 16 -4.98 0.22 -7.39
C SER A 16 -5.80 -0.34 -6.22
N LEU A 17 -6.79 -1.20 -6.51
CA LEU A 17 -7.62 -1.85 -5.49
C LEU A 17 -6.80 -2.80 -4.60
N LEU A 18 -5.85 -3.53 -5.18
CA LEU A 18 -4.92 -4.38 -4.42
C LEU A 18 -4.03 -3.54 -3.50
N LEU A 19 -3.41 -2.49 -4.03
CA LEU A 19 -2.56 -1.58 -3.23
C LEU A 19 -3.37 -0.92 -2.10
N PHE A 20 -4.56 -0.43 -2.41
CA PHE A 20 -5.45 0.19 -1.44
C PHE A 20 -5.86 -0.78 -0.34
N THR A 21 -6.21 -2.01 -0.69
CA THR A 21 -6.60 -3.03 0.30
C THR A 21 -5.41 -3.42 1.18
N TYR A 22 -4.23 -3.63 0.59
CA TYR A 22 -2.99 -3.92 1.32
C TYR A 22 -2.66 -2.81 2.32
N TYR A 23 -2.68 -1.55 1.88
CA TYR A 23 -2.42 -0.40 2.75
C TYR A 23 -3.49 -0.20 3.82
N THR A 24 -4.76 -0.39 3.47
CA THR A 24 -5.86 -0.26 4.44
C THR A 24 -5.73 -1.31 5.54
N ILE A 25 -5.45 -2.57 5.18
CA ILE A 25 -5.17 -3.63 6.15
C ILE A 25 -3.95 -3.25 6.98
N TRP A 26 -2.89 -2.74 6.36
CA TRP A 26 -1.67 -2.39 7.07
C TRP A 26 -1.87 -1.22 8.07
N VAL A 27 -2.60 -0.16 7.69
CA VAL A 27 -2.81 1.00 8.58
C VAL A 27 -3.85 0.69 9.66
N ILE A 28 -4.91 -0.05 9.32
CA ILE A 28 -6.03 -0.30 10.24
C ILE A 28 -5.81 -1.54 11.10
N ILE A 29 -5.32 -2.67 10.56
CA ILE A 29 -5.19 -3.93 11.32
C ILE A 29 -3.91 -3.99 12.16
N LEU A 30 -2.80 -3.43 11.66
CA LEU A 30 -1.52 -3.48 12.38
C LEU A 30 -1.51 -2.83 13.78
N PRO A 31 -2.28 -1.76 14.09
CA PRO A 31 -2.39 -1.27 15.48
C PRO A 31 -3.13 -2.22 16.43
N PHE A 32 -3.88 -3.21 15.92
CA PHE A 32 -4.61 -4.19 16.72
C PHE A 32 -3.92 -5.56 16.79
N VAL A 33 -2.81 -5.77 16.06
CA VAL A 33 -2.02 -7.00 16.10
C VAL A 33 -0.91 -6.86 17.14
N ASP A 34 -0.90 -7.74 18.14
CA ASP A 34 0.11 -7.75 19.20
C ASP A 34 1.50 -8.14 18.67
N SER A 35 2.54 -7.53 19.27
CA SER A 35 3.95 -7.62 18.84
C SER A 35 4.58 -9.03 18.92
N ASP A 36 3.90 -10.03 19.46
CA ASP A 36 4.47 -11.34 19.81
C ASP A 36 4.17 -12.47 18.79
N HIS A 37 3.61 -12.15 17.62
CA HIS A 37 3.26 -13.16 16.61
C HIS A 37 4.19 -13.13 15.39
N VAL A 38 4.44 -14.30 14.80
CA VAL A 38 5.10 -14.55 13.49
C VAL A 38 4.62 -13.65 12.34
N ALA A 39 3.49 -12.95 12.51
CA ALA A 39 3.04 -11.85 11.65
C ALA A 39 4.09 -10.73 11.51
N HIS A 40 4.95 -10.47 12.50
CA HIS A 40 6.05 -9.48 12.41
C HIS A 40 7.17 -9.87 11.43
N GLN A 41 7.24 -11.15 11.01
CA GLN A 41 8.23 -11.59 10.01
C GLN A 41 7.71 -11.44 8.57
N TYR A 42 6.38 -11.35 8.39
CA TYR A 42 5.72 -11.10 7.11
C TYR A 42 5.25 -9.64 6.94
N PHE A 43 5.05 -8.91 8.05
CA PHE A 43 4.71 -7.48 8.06
C PHE A 43 5.86 -6.67 8.65
N LEU A 44 6.30 -5.65 7.91
CA LEU A 44 7.34 -4.71 8.35
C LEU A 44 6.94 -4.03 9.69
N PRO A 45 7.92 -3.72 10.56
CA PRO A 45 7.68 -3.08 11.86
C PRO A 45 6.79 -1.86 11.72
N ARG A 46 5.91 -1.63 12.71
CA ARG A 46 4.93 -0.52 12.79
C ARG A 46 5.43 0.82 12.24
N GLU A 47 6.69 1.15 12.53
CA GLU A 47 7.33 2.42 12.13
C GLU A 47 7.27 2.63 10.61
N TYR A 48 7.37 1.56 9.82
CA TYR A 48 7.30 1.63 8.37
C TYR A 48 5.91 1.94 7.84
N SER A 49 4.83 1.64 8.57
CA SER A 49 3.45 1.96 8.13
C SER A 49 3.21 3.47 8.02
N VAL A 50 3.95 4.27 8.80
CA VAL A 50 3.90 5.75 8.78
C VAL A 50 5.02 6.34 7.92
N ILE A 51 6.21 5.72 7.92
CA ILE A 51 7.36 6.20 7.13
C ILE A 51 7.14 6.00 5.63
N LEU A 52 6.51 4.91 5.19
CA LEU A 52 6.31 4.65 3.76
C LEU A 52 5.43 5.72 3.06
N PRO A 53 4.25 6.10 3.59
CA PRO A 53 3.49 7.22 3.02
C PRO A 53 4.23 8.55 3.19
N GLY A 54 5.03 8.73 4.24
CA GLY A 54 5.90 9.90 4.42
C GLY A 54 6.98 10.03 3.33
N ILE A 55 7.70 8.94 3.02
CA ILE A 55 8.70 8.90 1.95
C ILE A 55 8.04 9.06 0.59
N ALA A 56 6.88 8.43 0.35
CA ALA A 56 6.15 8.59 -0.90
C ALA A 56 5.72 10.06 -1.12
N ALA A 57 5.21 10.72 -0.08
CA ALA A 57 4.87 12.14 -0.12
C ALA A 57 6.11 13.02 -0.32
N LEU A 58 7.23 12.69 0.33
CA LEU A 58 8.49 13.41 0.17
C LEU A 58 9.04 13.28 -1.24
N ILE A 59 9.05 12.07 -1.82
CA ILE A 59 9.47 11.84 -3.21
C ILE A 59 8.57 12.60 -4.17
N LEU A 60 7.24 12.55 -3.96
CA LEU A 60 6.29 13.29 -4.78
C LEU A 60 6.58 14.80 -4.71
N LEU A 61 6.80 15.34 -3.51
CA LEU A 61 7.13 16.76 -3.31
C LEU A 61 8.49 17.16 -3.88
N LEU A 62 9.48 16.27 -3.86
CA LEU A 62 10.81 16.53 -4.43
C LEU A 62 10.86 16.38 -5.96
N CYS A 63 9.95 15.60 -6.54
CA CYS A 63 9.85 15.39 -7.99
C CYS A 63 8.81 16.30 -8.67
N VAL A 64 8.05 17.11 -7.92
CA VAL A 64 7.15 18.16 -8.44
C VAL A 64 7.85 19.51 -8.45
#